data_AF-A0A1V0P2Q6-F1
#
_entry.id   AF-A0A1V0P2Q6-F1
#
_cell.length_a   1.000
_cell.length_b   1.000
_cell.length_c   1.000
_cell.angle_alpha   90.00
_cell.angle_beta   90.00
_cell.angle_gamma   90.00
#
_symmetry.space_group_name_H-M   'P 1'
#
loop_
_entity.id
_entity.type
_entity.pdbx_description
1 polymer ?
#
loop_
_entity_poly.entity_id
_entity_poly.type
_entity_poly.pdbx_seq_one_letter_code
_entity_poly.pdbx_strand_id
1 'polypeptide(L)'
;MVRPNQYHIVVEPKLEAIKNLRKQGLSLTNIAQKLDLKLGQLTYYRKSFPDLDDALNTPPDEVKQIERSAYFNRQKNYNSLRSFIRTQSTSEERQEYFRLILEKADQTEVRRFKAMISDFEKQRNA
;
A
#
# COMPACT_ATOMS: atom_id res chain seq x y z
N MET A 1 -40.35 -6.89 -25.08
CA MET A 1 -39.74 -5.77 -24.34
C MET A 1 -38.26 -6.06 -24.18
N VAL A 2 -37.39 -5.28 -24.82
CA VAL A 2 -35.93 -5.40 -24.66
C VAL A 2 -35.62 -4.99 -23.22
N ARG A 3 -35.06 -5.89 -22.41
CA ARG A 3 -34.65 -5.55 -21.05
C ARG A 3 -33.68 -4.36 -21.13
N PRO A 4 -33.89 -3.26 -20.38
CA PRO A 4 -32.98 -2.14 -20.42
C PRO A 4 -31.58 -2.62 -20.08
N ASN A 5 -30.62 -2.23 -20.92
CA ASN A 5 -29.24 -2.60 -20.73
C ASN A 5 -28.76 -2.05 -19.37
N GLN A 6 -28.33 -2.94 -18.48
CA GLN A 6 -27.88 -2.56 -17.14
C GLN A 6 -26.63 -1.68 -17.15
N TYR A 7 -25.93 -1.56 -18.29
CA TYR A 7 -24.78 -0.67 -18.44
C TYR A 7 -25.07 0.76 -17.94
N HIS A 8 -26.13 1.38 -18.44
CA HIS A 8 -26.46 2.78 -18.12
C HIS A 8 -26.86 3.00 -16.66
N ILE A 9 -27.31 1.94 -15.99
CA ILE A 9 -27.79 2.00 -14.60
C ILE A 9 -26.66 1.68 -13.61
N VAL A 10 -25.81 0.72 -13.96
CA VAL A 10 -24.88 0.09 -13.02
C VAL A 10 -23.43 0.51 -13.26
N VAL A 11 -23.04 0.73 -14.53
CA VAL A 11 -21.65 0.93 -14.94
C VAL A 11 -21.37 2.37 -15.35
N GLU A 12 -22.22 2.97 -16.17
CA GLU A 12 -22.07 4.35 -16.64
C GLU A 12 -21.88 5.37 -15.50
N PRO A 13 -22.68 5.35 -14.40
CA PRO A 13 -22.50 6.28 -13.28
C PRO A 13 -21.14 6.14 -12.56
N LYS A 14 -20.44 5.02 -12.78
CA LYS A 14 -19.17 4.68 -12.12
C LYS A 14 -17.95 4.88 -13.03
N LEU A 15 -18.11 5.36 -14.26
CA LEU A 15 -17.01 5.51 -15.23
C LEU A 15 -15.87 6.38 -14.72
N GLU A 16 -16.18 7.53 -14.12
CA GLU A 16 -15.15 8.41 -13.55
C GLU A 16 -14.43 7.77 -12.35
N ALA A 17 -15.15 6.98 -11.54
CA ALA A 17 -14.53 6.22 -10.47
C ALA A 17 -13.62 5.12 -11.03
N ILE A 18 -14.02 4.42 -12.11
CA ILE A 18 -13.19 3.43 -12.81
C ILE A 18 -11.91 4.09 -13.32
N LYS A 19 -12.00 5.22 -14.03
CA LYS A 19 -10.84 5.99 -14.51
C LYS A 19 -9.90 6.36 -13.37
N ASN A 20 -10.42 6.90 -12.28
CA ASN A 20 -9.61 7.30 -11.13
C ASN A 20 -8.92 6.10 -10.46
N LEU A 21 -9.58 4.96 -10.35
CA LEU A 21 -8.97 3.74 -9.79
C LEU A 21 -7.93 3.12 -10.75
N ARG A 22 -8.12 3.24 -12.07
CA ARG A 22 -7.10 2.85 -13.06
C ARG A 22 -5.87 3.75 -12.99
N LYS A 23 -6.05 5.07 -12.84
CA LYS A 23 -4.95 6.01 -12.55
C LYS A 23 -4.20 5.67 -11.27
N GLN A 24 -4.87 5.09 -10.27
CA GLN A 24 -4.21 4.59 -9.05
C GLN A 24 -3.49 3.24 -9.24
N GLY A 25 -3.47 2.70 -10.45
CA GLY A 25 -2.83 1.43 -10.78
C GLY A 25 -3.58 0.18 -10.31
N LEU A 26 -4.88 0.27 -9.97
CA LEU A 26 -5.63 -0.92 -9.55
C LEU A 26 -5.92 -1.86 -10.72
N SER A 27 -5.91 -3.15 -10.43
CA SER A 27 -6.36 -4.20 -11.35
C SER A 27 -7.88 -4.14 -11.57
N LEU A 28 -8.35 -4.68 -12.70
CA LEU A 28 -9.78 -4.73 -13.01
C LEU A 28 -10.59 -5.48 -11.96
N THR A 29 -10.03 -6.56 -11.40
CA THR A 29 -10.65 -7.34 -10.33
C THR A 29 -10.84 -6.49 -9.06
N ASN A 30 -9.82 -5.71 -8.67
CA ASN A 30 -9.90 -4.85 -7.49
C ASN A 30 -10.86 -3.67 -7.70
N ILE A 31 -10.94 -3.15 -8.93
CA ILE A 31 -11.91 -2.13 -9.30
C ILE A 31 -13.33 -2.66 -9.22
N ALA A 32 -13.57 -3.85 -9.79
CA ALA A 32 -14.86 -4.52 -9.72
C ALA A 32 -15.31 -4.73 -8.27
N GLN A 33 -14.41 -5.23 -7.41
CA GLN A 33 -14.69 -5.41 -6.00
C GLN A 33 -14.99 -4.09 -5.27
N LYS A 34 -14.16 -3.04 -5.48
CA LYS A 34 -14.35 -1.73 -4.82
C LYS A 34 -15.65 -1.03 -5.22
N LEU A 35 -16.09 -1.24 -6.45
CA LEU A 35 -17.26 -0.59 -7.00
C LEU A 35 -18.52 -1.46 -6.90
N ASP A 36 -18.45 -2.62 -6.24
CA ASP A 36 -19.52 -3.61 -6.17
C ASP A 36 -20.08 -3.96 -7.57
N LEU A 37 -19.16 -4.27 -8.48
CA LEU A 37 -19.43 -4.70 -9.85
C LEU A 37 -18.91 -6.11 -10.07
N LYS A 38 -19.50 -6.84 -11.02
CA LYS A 38 -18.95 -8.12 -11.46
C LYS A 38 -17.89 -7.89 -12.54
N LEU A 39 -16.72 -8.50 -12.41
CA LEU A 39 -15.67 -8.43 -13.43
C LEU A 39 -16.20 -8.84 -14.82
N GLY A 40 -17.00 -9.90 -14.88
CA GLY A 40 -17.63 -10.36 -16.13
C GLY A 40 -18.53 -9.30 -16.79
N GLN A 41 -19.20 -8.44 -16.01
CA GLN A 41 -20.00 -7.34 -16.56
C GLN A 41 -19.09 -6.29 -17.22
N LEU A 42 -17.98 -5.91 -16.58
CA LEU A 42 -17.02 -4.96 -17.16
C LEU A 42 -16.41 -5.51 -18.45
N THR A 43 -16.02 -6.79 -18.46
CA THR A 43 -15.44 -7.45 -19.65
C THR A 43 -16.46 -7.61 -20.78
N TYR A 44 -17.73 -7.83 -20.45
CA TYR A 44 -18.81 -7.92 -21.43
C TYR A 44 -19.09 -6.55 -22.05
N TYR A 45 -19.28 -5.51 -21.23
CA TYR A 45 -19.70 -4.19 -21.71
C TYR A 45 -18.61 -3.43 -22.45
N ARG A 46 -17.32 -3.60 -22.11
CA ARG A 46 -16.24 -2.87 -22.81
C ARG A 46 -16.19 -3.12 -24.32
N LYS A 47 -16.77 -4.23 -24.81
CA LYS A 47 -16.86 -4.54 -26.25
C LYS A 47 -17.89 -3.69 -26.99
N SER A 48 -18.91 -3.21 -26.28
CA SER A 48 -20.05 -2.49 -26.85
C SER A 48 -20.10 -1.02 -26.44
N PHE A 49 -19.30 -0.63 -25.44
CA PHE A 49 -19.26 0.70 -24.83
C PHE A 49 -17.81 1.23 -24.82
N PRO A 50 -17.43 2.07 -25.80
CA PRO A 50 -16.07 2.59 -25.94
C PRO A 50 -15.60 3.44 -24.76
N ASP A 51 -16.52 4.22 -24.17
CA ASP A 51 -16.31 5.01 -22.96
C ASP A 51 -15.86 4.18 -21.76
N LEU A 52 -16.39 2.97 -21.61
CA LEU A 52 -15.90 2.01 -20.62
C LEU A 52 -14.52 1.45 -21.00
N ASP A 53 -14.27 1.15 -22.27
CA ASP A 53 -12.96 0.65 -22.70
C ASP A 53 -11.86 1.68 -22.43
N ASP A 54 -12.12 2.96 -22.74
CA ASP A 54 -11.24 4.09 -22.42
C ASP A 54 -11.00 4.21 -20.91
N ALA A 55 -12.07 4.08 -20.11
CA ALA A 55 -11.96 4.13 -18.66
C ALA A 55 -11.09 3.00 -18.10
N LEU A 56 -11.23 1.78 -18.62
CA LEU A 56 -10.47 0.61 -18.19
C LEU A 56 -9.03 0.63 -18.70
N ASN A 57 -8.76 1.27 -19.84
CA ASN A 57 -7.41 1.39 -20.42
C ASN A 57 -6.67 2.65 -19.99
N THR A 58 -7.26 3.50 -19.15
CA THR A 58 -6.60 4.68 -18.59
C THR A 58 -5.28 4.27 -17.91
N PRO A 59 -4.13 4.84 -18.30
CA PRO A 59 -2.85 4.46 -17.74
C PRO A 59 -2.76 4.87 -16.26
N PRO A 60 -1.98 4.14 -15.45
CA PRO A 60 -1.64 4.57 -14.11
C PRO A 60 -0.93 5.92 -14.13
N ASP A 61 -1.18 6.71 -13.11
CA ASP A 61 -0.40 7.90 -12.79
C ASP A 61 0.94 7.43 -12.20
N GLU A 62 2.01 7.56 -12.98
CA GLU A 62 3.34 7.04 -12.64
C GLU A 62 3.82 7.54 -11.28
N VAL A 63 3.53 8.81 -10.95
CA VAL A 63 3.92 9.42 -9.66
C VAL A 63 3.24 8.67 -8.50
N LYS A 64 1.92 8.48 -8.58
CA LYS A 64 1.16 7.77 -7.53
C LYS A 64 1.54 6.29 -7.43
N GLN A 65 1.90 5.67 -8.55
CA GLN A 65 2.38 4.29 -8.56
C GLN A 65 3.75 4.19 -7.87
N ILE A 66 4.67 5.11 -8.16
CA ILE A 66 5.99 5.19 -7.52
C ILE A 66 5.83 5.40 -6.02
N GLU A 67 5.04 6.38 -5.59
CA GLU A 67 4.80 6.67 -4.17
C GLU A 67 4.24 5.44 -3.42
N ARG A 68 3.25 4.78 -4.00
CA ARG A 68 2.64 3.58 -3.41
C ARG A 68 3.62 2.41 -3.34
N SER A 69 4.46 2.25 -4.36
CA SER A 69 5.51 1.24 -4.38
C SER A 69 6.59 1.53 -3.33
N ALA A 70 7.00 2.80 -3.17
CA ALA A 70 7.98 3.23 -2.18
C ALA A 70 7.47 2.99 -0.77
N TYR A 71 6.21 3.35 -0.49
CA TYR A 71 5.56 3.08 0.79
C TYR A 71 5.50 1.58 1.09
N PHE A 72 5.05 0.76 0.12
CA PHE A 72 4.96 -0.69 0.29
C PHE A 72 6.34 -1.32 0.54
N ASN A 73 7.34 -0.92 -0.24
CA ASN A 73 8.71 -1.39 -0.10
C ASN A 73 9.30 -0.99 1.26
N ARG A 74 9.06 0.24 1.72
CA ARG A 74 9.48 0.69 3.05
C ARG A 74 8.86 -0.18 4.14
N GLN A 75 7.56 -0.46 4.06
CA GLN A 75 6.87 -1.29 5.06
C GLN A 75 7.37 -2.73 5.06
N LYS A 76 7.57 -3.32 3.87
CA LYS A 76 8.15 -4.67 3.73
C LYS A 76 9.54 -4.73 4.36
N ASN A 77 10.42 -3.79 4.01
CA ASN A 77 11.78 -3.73 4.53
C ASN A 77 11.79 -3.55 6.05
N TYR A 78 10.93 -2.69 6.59
CA TYR A 78 10.78 -2.50 8.04
C TYR A 78 10.37 -3.81 8.73
N ASN A 79 9.36 -4.51 8.22
CA ASN A 79 8.88 -5.76 8.81
C ASN A 79 9.94 -6.86 8.73
N SER A 80 10.63 -6.98 7.60
CA SER A 80 11.73 -7.94 7.41
C SER A 80 12.87 -7.68 8.38
N LEU A 81 13.36 -6.43 8.48
CA LEU A 81 14.44 -6.06 9.39
C LEU A 81 14.04 -6.28 10.85
N ARG A 82 12.82 -5.88 11.23
CA ARG A 82 12.29 -6.11 12.58
C ARG A 82 12.26 -7.60 12.93
N SER A 83 11.84 -8.46 12.00
CA SER A 83 11.85 -9.90 12.23
C SER A 83 13.27 -10.43 12.37
N PHE A 84 14.17 -10.02 11.48
CA PHE A 84 15.57 -10.43 11.48
C PHE A 84 16.26 -10.09 12.82
N ILE A 85 16.17 -8.83 13.26
CA ILE A 85 16.73 -8.35 14.53
C ILE A 85 16.20 -9.14 15.75
N ARG A 86 14.95 -9.59 15.69
CA ARG A 86 14.33 -10.30 16.82
C ARG A 86 14.74 -11.77 16.90
N THR A 87 14.96 -12.43 15.77
CA THR A 87 15.01 -13.90 15.73
C THR A 87 16.32 -14.46 15.20
N GLN A 88 17.07 -13.72 14.38
CA GLN A 88 18.20 -14.26 13.62
C GLN A 88 19.48 -13.46 13.83
N SER A 89 19.40 -12.18 14.17
CA SER A 89 20.59 -11.34 14.28
C SER A 89 21.49 -11.75 15.44
N THR A 90 22.81 -11.72 15.23
CA THR A 90 23.79 -11.91 16.30
C THR A 90 23.84 -10.72 17.25
N SER A 91 24.65 -10.83 18.31
CA SER A 91 24.87 -9.69 19.23
C SER A 91 25.64 -8.56 18.54
N GLU A 92 26.62 -8.89 17.71
CA GLU A 92 27.46 -7.94 16.97
C GLU A 92 26.64 -7.16 15.94
N GLU A 93 25.77 -7.84 15.19
CA GLU A 93 24.87 -7.19 14.23
C GLU A 93 23.91 -6.22 14.94
N ARG A 94 23.38 -6.60 16.10
CA ARG A 94 22.51 -5.73 16.91
C ARG A 94 23.25 -4.49 17.43
N GLN A 95 24.50 -4.65 17.85
CA GLN A 95 25.34 -3.52 18.25
C GLN A 95 25.58 -2.57 17.07
N GLU A 96 25.87 -3.11 15.89
CA GLU A 96 26.07 -2.31 14.69
C GLU A 96 24.80 -1.54 14.29
N TYR A 97 23.63 -2.18 14.31
CA TYR A 97 22.36 -1.47 14.09
C TYR A 97 22.16 -0.33 15.09
N PHE A 98 22.46 -0.56 16.36
CA PHE A 98 22.34 0.48 17.38
C PHE A 98 23.33 1.63 17.14
N ARG A 99 24.56 1.34 16.72
CA ARG A 99 25.55 2.35 16.33
C ARG A 99 25.05 3.22 15.19
N LEU A 100 24.55 2.60 14.11
CA LEU A 100 24.00 3.32 12.95
C LEU A 100 22.79 4.20 13.32
N ILE A 101 21.94 3.74 14.24
CA ILE A 101 20.83 4.54 14.78
C ILE A 101 21.38 5.78 15.49
N LEU A 102 22.39 5.63 16.35
CA LEU A 102 22.99 6.74 17.09
C LEU A 102 23.71 7.75 16.19
N GLU A 103 24.32 7.32 15.09
CA GLU A 103 24.96 8.21 14.11
C GLU A 103 23.98 9.19 13.43
N LYS A 104 22.70 8.81 13.34
CA LYS A 104 21.63 9.66 12.78
C LYS A 104 20.80 10.38 13.83
N ALA A 105 20.87 9.95 15.08
CA ALA A 105 20.04 10.45 16.15
C ALA A 105 20.44 11.87 16.58
N ASP A 106 19.45 12.74 16.77
CA ASP A 106 19.69 14.02 17.43
C ASP A 106 19.78 13.86 18.96
N GLN A 107 20.10 14.95 19.67
CA GLN A 107 20.20 14.95 21.14
C GLN A 107 18.89 14.58 21.83
N THR A 108 17.75 14.86 21.20
CA THR A 108 16.42 14.52 21.74
C THR A 108 16.19 13.02 21.66
N GLU A 109 16.48 12.41 20.52
CA GLU A 109 16.39 10.97 20.31
C GLU A 109 17.35 10.21 21.21
N VAL A 110 18.60 10.66 21.34
CA VAL A 110 19.58 10.05 22.26
C VAL A 110 19.07 10.06 23.70
N ARG A 111 18.47 11.16 24.17
CA ARG A 111 17.87 11.22 25.51
C ARG A 111 16.72 10.23 25.68
N ARG A 112 15.87 10.06 24.67
CA ARG A 112 14.78 9.07 24.68
C ARG A 112 15.33 7.65 24.78
N PHE A 113 16.35 7.31 24.00
CA PHE A 113 16.97 5.98 24.07
C PHE A 113 17.59 5.70 25.43
N LYS A 114 18.27 6.67 26.04
CA LYS A 114 18.79 6.53 27.41
C LYS A 114 17.68 6.27 28.44
N ALA A 115 16.57 6.98 28.33
CA ALA A 115 15.42 6.77 29.22
C ALA A 115 14.83 5.35 29.06
N MET A 116 14.66 4.88 27.82
CA MET A 116 14.16 3.53 27.54
C MET A 116 15.07 2.44 28.14
N ILE A 117 16.39 2.61 28.05
CA ILE A 117 17.35 1.66 28.65
C ILE A 117 17.24 1.67 30.18
N SER A 118 17.19 2.86 30.80
CA SER A 118 17.06 2.99 32.26
C SER A 118 15.78 2.34 32.77
N ASP A 119 14.66 2.52 32.07
CA ASP A 119 13.38 1.92 32.47
C ASP A 119 13.38 0.40 32.32
N PHE A 120 14.07 -0.14 31.31
CA PHE A 120 14.27 -1.58 31.15
C PHE A 120 15.10 -2.17 32.30
N GLU A 121 16.19 -1.49 32.70
CA GLU A 121 17.01 -1.94 33.82
C GLU A 121 16.24 -1.96 35.15
N LYS A 122 15.40 -0.95 35.40
CA LYS A 122 14.52 -0.92 36.57
C LYS A 122 13.54 -2.09 36.57
N GLN A 123 12.91 -2.39 35.43
CA GLN A 123 11.98 -3.51 35.30
C GLN A 123 12.66 -4.87 35.49
N ARG A 124 13.92 -5.01 35.08
CA ARG A 124 14.68 -6.27 35.23
C ARG A 124 15.13 -6.52 36.67
N ASN A 125 15.32 -5.47 37.46
CA ASN A 125 15.85 -5.54 38.82
C ASN A 125 14.76 -5.40 39.92
N ALA A 126 13.49 -5.33 39.54
CA ALA A 126 12.32 -5.31 40.42
C ALA A 126 11.70 -6.71 40.55
#